data_AF-G8YSY5-F1
#
_entry.id   AF-G8YSY5-F1
#
_cell.length_a   1.000
_cell.length_b   1.000
_cell.length_c   1.000
_cell.angle_alpha   90.00
_cell.angle_beta   90.00
_cell.angle_gamma   90.00
#
_symmetry.space_group_name_H-M   'P 1'
#
loop_
_entity.id
_entity.type
_entity.pdbx_description
1 polymer ?
#
loop_
_entity_poly.entity_id
_entity_poly.type
_entity_poly.pdbx_seq_one_letter_code
_entity_poly.pdbx_strand_id
1 'polypeptide(L)'
;MDIDQIQTESKRKCIRYSFEIKQKFHEMTVEEGFSAYSAANILGVPKQTAYTWKRKANEQQYCELLGIPISFKKLGRKPILNQLHKDHLLTIVSESSTLTLEKMVNTLQENFMDLKVSPSTVYKFVRKVCRLSFKRISLVPSARVSEKTINERLEWAKTWKPILDFSKNCVFIDEAGFNIGMRREGGWSIEGQRAIKIVPVTRGINISFLGAICSKGPCQFTS
;
A
#
# COMPACT_ATOMS: atom_id res chain seq x y z
N MET A 1 43.60 49.47 -21.05
CA MET A 1 42.26 49.45 -21.67
C MET A 1 41.92 48.00 -21.91
N ASP A 2 41.34 47.38 -20.89
CA ASP A 2 41.01 45.96 -20.87
C ASP A 2 39.76 45.69 -21.72
N ILE A 3 39.89 44.74 -22.64
CA ILE A 3 38.78 44.21 -23.43
C ILE A 3 38.35 42.91 -22.76
N ASP A 4 37.58 43.03 -21.68
CA ASP A 4 36.87 41.89 -21.11
C ASP A 4 35.63 41.62 -21.98
N GLN A 5 35.75 40.56 -22.78
CA GLN A 5 34.64 39.97 -23.52
C GLN A 5 33.60 39.46 -22.53
N ILE A 6 32.46 40.14 -22.50
CA ILE A 6 31.25 39.76 -21.78
C ILE A 6 30.84 38.35 -22.22
N GLN A 7 31.11 37.35 -21.37
CA GLN A 7 30.52 36.02 -21.50
C GLN A 7 29.01 36.14 -21.26
N THR A 8 28.23 36.18 -22.33
CA THR A 8 26.77 36.10 -22.25
C THR A 8 26.35 34.67 -21.90
N GLU A 9 26.15 34.38 -20.62
CA GLU A 9 25.49 33.17 -20.14
C GLU A 9 24.01 33.15 -20.55
N SER A 10 23.73 32.75 -21.79
CA SER A 10 22.37 32.45 -22.25
C SER A 10 21.90 31.12 -21.64
N LYS A 11 21.18 31.16 -20.51
CA LYS A 11 20.45 30.00 -19.98
C LYS A 11 19.47 29.47 -21.05
N ARG A 12 19.76 28.29 -21.62
CA ARG A 12 18.90 27.65 -22.64
C ARG A 12 17.51 27.40 -22.06
N LYS A 13 16.48 28.06 -22.61
CA LYS A 13 15.08 27.81 -22.29
C LYS A 13 14.74 26.36 -22.65
N CYS A 14 14.21 25.59 -21.71
CA CYS A 14 13.78 24.22 -21.96
C CYS A 14 12.47 24.26 -22.79
N ILE A 15 12.57 24.01 -24.09
CA ILE A 15 11.43 24.00 -25.01
C ILE A 15 10.89 22.58 -25.11
N ARG A 16 9.59 22.43 -24.84
CA ARG A 16 8.86 21.17 -25.05
C ARG A 16 8.13 21.24 -26.40
N TYR A 17 8.58 20.44 -27.36
CA TYR A 17 7.97 20.36 -28.69
C TYR A 17 6.67 19.56 -28.66
N SER A 18 5.68 20.02 -29.43
CA SER A 18 4.40 19.32 -29.60
C SER A 18 4.60 17.97 -30.29
N PHE A 19 3.56 17.14 -30.23
CA PHE A 19 3.58 15.86 -30.93
C PHE A 19 3.61 16.06 -32.45
N GLU A 20 2.86 17.03 -33.00
CA GLU A 20 2.82 17.25 -34.45
C GLU A 20 4.20 17.63 -35.02
N ILE A 21 4.97 18.47 -34.32
CA ILE A 21 6.32 18.86 -34.76
C ILE A 21 7.25 17.64 -34.81
N LYS A 22 7.13 16.72 -33.86
CA LYS A 22 7.94 15.49 -33.83
C LYS A 22 7.53 14.51 -34.92
N GLN A 23 6.24 14.37 -35.18
CA GLN A 23 5.72 13.52 -36.24
C GLN A 23 6.17 14.04 -37.61
N LYS A 24 5.98 15.34 -37.87
CA LYS A 24 6.40 15.97 -39.12
C LYS A 24 7.92 15.89 -39.33
N PHE A 25 8.71 15.99 -38.26
CA PHE A 25 10.15 15.76 -38.33
C PHE A 25 10.47 14.33 -38.77
N HIS A 26 9.77 13.33 -38.22
CA HIS A 26 9.96 11.93 -38.58
C HIS A 26 9.62 11.68 -40.06
N GLU A 27 8.44 12.10 -40.50
CA GLU A 27 7.97 11.99 -41.91
C GLU A 27 9.01 12.57 -42.88
N MET A 28 9.45 13.82 -42.68
CA MET A 28 10.45 14.45 -43.56
C MET A 28 11.79 13.69 -43.59
N THR A 29 12.22 13.10 -42.47
CA THR A 29 13.53 12.44 -42.41
C THR A 29 13.53 10.99 -42.89
N VAL A 30 12.38 10.30 -42.83
CA VAL A 30 12.25 8.87 -43.17
C VAL A 30 11.60 8.69 -44.54
N GLU A 31 10.52 9.40 -44.82
CA GLU A 31 9.74 9.26 -46.07
C GLU A 31 10.29 10.14 -47.19
N GLU A 32 10.60 11.41 -46.87
CA GLU A 32 11.06 12.38 -47.86
C GLU A 32 12.60 12.44 -47.99
N GLY A 33 13.33 11.75 -47.12
CA GLY A 33 14.79 11.62 -47.19
C GLY A 33 15.59 12.88 -46.81
N PHE A 34 14.96 13.88 -46.19
CA PHE A 34 15.67 15.09 -45.76
C PHE A 34 16.74 14.80 -44.71
N SER A 35 17.84 15.56 -44.76
CA SER A 35 18.82 15.53 -43.67
C SER A 35 18.19 16.06 -42.38
N ALA A 36 18.62 15.51 -41.23
CA ALA A 36 18.14 15.98 -39.92
C ALA A 36 18.33 17.48 -39.72
N TYR A 37 19.37 18.07 -40.33
CA TYR A 37 19.62 19.50 -40.30
C TYR A 37 18.60 20.30 -41.14
N SER A 38 18.29 19.81 -42.34
CA SER A 38 17.31 20.46 -43.23
C SER A 38 15.90 20.43 -42.62
N ALA A 39 15.47 19.27 -42.14
CA ALA A 39 14.19 19.12 -41.42
C ALA A 39 14.13 20.00 -40.15
N ALA A 40 15.25 20.16 -39.43
CA ALA A 40 15.33 21.02 -38.26
C ALA A 40 15.14 22.50 -38.59
N ASN A 41 15.76 22.98 -39.67
CA ASN A 41 15.61 24.37 -40.10
C ASN A 41 14.17 24.68 -40.53
N ILE A 42 13.52 23.77 -41.25
CA ILE A 42 12.11 23.92 -41.68
C ILE A 42 11.17 24.01 -40.48
N LEU A 43 11.40 23.19 -39.44
CA LEU A 43 10.56 23.14 -38.24
C LEU A 43 10.98 24.11 -37.13
N GLY A 44 12.03 24.92 -37.34
CA GLY A 44 12.57 25.81 -36.32
C GLY A 44 13.12 25.08 -35.07
N VAL A 45 13.55 23.82 -35.23
CA VAL A 45 14.09 23.00 -34.14
C VAL A 45 15.61 23.20 -34.06
N PRO A 46 16.21 23.37 -32.87
CA PRO A 46 17.65 23.44 -32.71
C PRO A 46 18.33 22.16 -33.23
N LYS A 47 19.44 22.34 -33.95
CA LYS A 47 20.25 21.25 -34.52
C LYS A 47 20.48 20.09 -33.53
N GLN A 48 20.88 20.39 -32.29
CA GLN A 48 21.14 19.36 -31.26
C GLN A 48 19.92 18.49 -30.95
N THR A 49 18.73 19.10 -30.88
CA THR A 49 17.48 18.39 -30.63
C THR A 49 17.12 17.47 -31.79
N ALA A 50 17.23 17.95 -33.02
CA ALA A 50 16.96 17.15 -34.22
C ALA A 50 17.88 15.93 -34.36
N TYR A 51 19.19 16.09 -34.15
CA TYR A 51 20.11 14.95 -34.16
C TYR A 51 19.87 13.98 -32.99
N THR A 52 19.43 14.48 -31.82
CA THR A 52 19.03 13.61 -30.70
C THR A 52 17.78 12.80 -31.04
N TRP A 53 16.79 13.40 -31.71
CA TRP A 53 15.59 12.68 -32.16
C TRP A 53 15.95 11.61 -33.19
N LYS A 54 16.75 11.95 -34.21
CA LYS A 54 17.22 10.97 -35.21
C LYS A 54 18.01 9.82 -34.57
N ARG A 55 18.89 10.11 -33.61
CA ARG A 55 19.62 9.06 -32.87
C ARG A 55 18.68 8.11 -32.14
N LYS A 56 17.70 8.65 -31.41
CA LYS A 56 16.72 7.83 -30.68
C LYS A 56 15.84 7.00 -31.61
N ALA A 57 15.42 7.56 -32.74
CA ALA A 57 14.66 6.83 -33.76
C ALA A 57 15.47 5.66 -34.33
N ASN A 58 16.74 5.89 -34.67
CA ASN A 58 17.65 4.84 -35.13
C ASN A 58 17.90 3.76 -34.06
N GLU A 59 18.13 4.16 -32.81
CA GLU A 59 18.29 3.21 -31.68
C GLU A 59 17.03 2.37 -31.48
N GLN A 60 15.85 2.99 -31.58
CA GLN A 60 14.57 2.30 -31.46
C GLN A 60 14.38 1.28 -32.60
N GLN A 61 14.60 1.69 -33.86
CA GLN A 61 14.49 0.80 -35.02
C GLN A 61 15.50 -0.35 -34.97
N TYR A 62 16.73 -0.09 -34.53
CA TYR A 62 17.76 -1.12 -34.34
C TYR A 62 17.36 -2.14 -33.25
N CYS A 63 16.84 -1.66 -32.12
CA CYS A 63 16.35 -2.54 -31.06
C CYS A 63 15.15 -3.39 -31.52
N GLU A 64 14.22 -2.81 -32.28
CA GLU A 64 13.08 -3.53 -32.86
C GLU A 64 13.54 -4.64 -33.82
N LEU A 65 14.49 -4.34 -34.72
CA LEU A 65 15.06 -5.33 -35.66
C LEU A 65 15.75 -6.50 -34.96
N LEU A 66 16.43 -6.25 -33.84
CA LEU A 66 17.14 -7.28 -33.08
C LEU A 66 16.30 -7.96 -31.99
N GLY A 67 15.02 -7.57 -31.84
CA GLY A 67 14.16 -8.07 -30.77
C GLY A 67 14.66 -7.69 -29.37
N ILE A 68 15.48 -6.64 -29.24
CA ILE A 68 15.99 -6.17 -27.95
C ILE A 68 14.89 -5.30 -27.31
N PRO A 69 14.45 -5.63 -26.08
CA PRO A 69 13.43 -4.83 -25.40
C PRO A 69 13.94 -3.41 -25.14
N ILE A 70 13.24 -2.42 -25.70
CA ILE A 70 13.55 -1.00 -25.50
C ILE A 70 13.22 -0.63 -24.05
N SER A 71 14.24 -0.56 -23.19
CA SER A 71 14.06 -0.07 -21.82
C SER A 71 14.28 1.45 -21.76
N PHE A 72 13.20 2.20 -21.66
CA PHE A 72 13.29 3.59 -21.21
C PHE A 72 13.54 3.58 -19.71
N LYS A 73 14.81 3.70 -19.28
CA LYS A 73 15.11 3.92 -17.85
C LYS A 73 14.36 5.19 -17.43
N LYS A 74 13.38 5.06 -16.54
CA LYS A 74 12.72 6.22 -15.94
C LYS A 74 13.79 7.03 -15.20
N LEU A 75 14.13 8.21 -15.71
CA LEU A 75 15.00 9.17 -15.03
C LEU A 75 14.24 9.76 -13.84
N GLY A 76 14.18 8.98 -12.76
CA GLY A 76 13.56 9.37 -11.50
C GLY A 76 14.53 9.22 -10.35
N ARG A 77 14.29 9.98 -9.28
CA ARG A 77 15.00 9.79 -8.02
C ARG A 77 14.78 8.36 -7.54
N LYS A 78 15.88 7.67 -7.19
CA LYS A 78 15.78 6.32 -6.60
C LYS A 78 14.95 6.39 -5.31
N PRO A 79 14.05 5.43 -5.08
CA PRO A 79 13.28 5.39 -3.86
C PRO A 79 14.22 5.24 -2.66
N ILE A 80 13.91 5.94 -1.57
CA ILE A 80 14.68 5.87 -0.31
C ILE A 80 14.43 4.52 0.38
N LEU A 81 13.21 4.01 0.27
CA LEU A 81 12.79 2.75 0.86
C LEU A 81 12.82 1.62 -0.19
N ASN A 82 13.49 0.52 0.16
CA ASN A 82 13.74 -0.62 -0.73
C ASN A 82 12.99 -1.86 -0.25
N GLN A 83 13.16 -2.96 -0.98
CA GLN A 83 12.54 -4.26 -0.68
C GLN A 83 12.91 -4.77 0.72
N LEU A 84 14.16 -4.62 1.16
CA LEU A 84 14.60 -5.00 2.51
C LEU A 84 13.75 -4.33 3.62
N HIS A 85 13.44 -3.04 3.46
CA HIS A 85 12.62 -2.31 4.43
C HIS A 85 11.16 -2.77 4.41
N LYS A 86 10.66 -3.17 3.23
CA LYS A 86 9.33 -3.74 3.09
C LYS A 86 9.21 -5.06 3.86
N ASP A 87 10.17 -5.95 3.68
CA ASP A 87 10.15 -7.27 4.31
C ASP A 87 10.22 -7.14 5.83
N HIS A 88 11.08 -6.26 6.34
CA HIS A 88 11.13 -5.93 7.77
C HIS A 88 9.78 -5.42 8.31
N LEU A 89 9.14 -4.47 7.62
CA LEU A 89 7.83 -3.95 8.04
C LEU A 89 6.73 -5.02 8.02
N LEU A 90 6.76 -5.94 7.05
CA LEU A 90 5.79 -7.04 6.99
C LEU A 90 5.98 -8.01 8.15
N THR A 91 7.22 -8.34 8.52
CA THR A 91 7.53 -9.18 9.67
C THR A 91 6.97 -8.57 10.96
N ILE A 92 7.29 -7.31 11.26
CA ILE A 92 6.82 -6.69 12.52
C ILE A 92 5.29 -6.59 12.56
N VAL A 93 4.63 -6.29 11.43
CA VAL A 93 3.15 -6.25 11.36
C VAL A 93 2.53 -7.64 11.54
N SER A 94 3.20 -8.69 11.06
CA SER A 94 2.73 -10.07 11.26
C SER A 94 2.82 -10.50 12.72
N GLU A 95 3.84 -10.03 13.46
CA GLU A 95 3.98 -10.27 14.90
C GLU A 95 2.99 -9.45 15.73
N SER A 96 2.78 -8.18 15.37
CA SER A 96 1.87 -7.28 16.07
C SER A 96 1.14 -6.37 15.10
N SER A 97 -0.15 -6.61 14.91
CA SER A 97 -1.00 -5.73 14.10
C SER A 97 -1.26 -4.37 14.77
N THR A 98 -1.06 -4.23 16.09
CA THR A 98 -1.38 -3.00 16.86
C THR A 98 -0.32 -1.88 16.80
N LEU A 99 0.66 -1.99 15.92
CA LEU A 99 1.79 -1.05 15.84
C LEU A 99 1.37 0.37 15.44
N THR A 100 2.03 1.36 16.02
CA THR A 100 1.96 2.74 15.49
C THR A 100 2.88 2.92 14.31
N LEU A 101 2.53 3.89 13.47
CA LEU A 101 3.43 4.40 12.44
C LEU A 101 4.75 4.90 13.03
N GLU A 102 4.73 5.57 14.17
CA GLU A 102 5.95 6.00 14.88
C GLU A 102 6.83 4.82 15.26
N LYS A 103 6.24 3.74 15.78
CA LYS A 103 7.01 2.54 16.12
C LYS A 103 7.63 1.92 14.88
N MET A 104 6.93 1.90 13.75
CA MET A 104 7.47 1.45 12.45
C MET A 104 8.65 2.32 11.98
N VAL A 105 8.57 3.64 12.18
CA VAL A 105 9.67 4.56 11.85
C VAL A 105 10.88 4.27 12.74
N ASN A 106 10.65 4.14 14.05
CA ASN A 106 11.73 3.88 15.01
C ASN A 106 12.40 2.53 14.73
N THR A 107 11.63 1.47 14.48
CA THR A 107 12.21 0.15 14.15
C THR A 107 13.03 0.20 12.86
N LEU A 108 12.61 0.97 11.86
CA LEU A 108 13.38 1.19 10.64
C LEU A 108 14.68 1.96 10.91
N GLN A 109 14.65 2.99 11.76
CA GLN A 109 15.85 3.77 12.08
C GLN A 109 16.83 2.98 12.96
N GLU A 110 16.33 2.16 13.88
CA GLU A 110 17.12 1.28 14.74
C GLU A 110 17.83 0.17 13.94
N ASN A 111 17.13 -0.45 12.97
CA ASN A 111 17.69 -1.54 12.16
C ASN A 111 18.52 -1.04 10.96
N PHE A 112 18.33 0.21 10.53
CA PHE A 112 19.02 0.79 9.38
C PHE A 112 19.56 2.19 9.75
N MET A 113 20.77 2.24 10.34
CA MET A 113 21.36 3.47 10.92
C MET A 113 21.46 4.66 9.94
N ASP A 114 21.65 4.39 8.64
CA ASP A 114 21.76 5.43 7.60
C ASP A 114 20.39 5.92 7.08
N LEU A 115 19.29 5.33 7.55
CA LEU A 115 17.96 5.57 6.99
C LEU A 115 17.24 6.75 7.66
N LYS A 116 17.41 7.95 7.10
CA LYS A 116 16.64 9.13 7.50
C LYS A 116 15.33 9.24 6.72
N VAL A 117 14.23 8.78 7.30
CA VAL A 117 12.88 8.82 6.70
C VAL A 117 11.87 9.57 7.55
N SER A 118 10.96 10.30 6.91
CA SER A 118 9.84 10.95 7.58
C SER A 118 8.68 9.96 7.81
N PRO A 119 7.85 10.16 8.86
CA PRO A 119 6.66 9.33 9.08
C PRO A 119 5.71 9.29 7.88
N SER A 120 5.55 10.42 7.17
CA SER A 120 4.73 10.51 5.96
C SER A 120 5.26 9.67 4.80
N THR A 121 6.59 9.52 4.69
CA THR A 121 7.23 8.66 3.69
C THR A 121 6.97 7.20 4.00
N VAL A 122 7.13 6.80 5.27
CA VAL A 122 6.84 5.45 5.73
C VAL A 122 5.36 5.12 5.55
N TYR A 123 4.45 6.03 5.90
CA TYR A 123 3.01 5.82 5.69
C TYR A 123 2.66 5.57 4.23
N LYS A 124 3.17 6.40 3.32
CA LYS A 124 2.96 6.22 1.87
C LYS A 124 3.53 4.88 1.39
N PHE A 125 4.69 4.48 1.90
CA PHE A 125 5.33 3.22 1.55
C PHE A 125 4.52 2.00 2.06
N VAL A 126 4.10 2.03 3.31
CA VAL A 126 3.24 1.02 3.95
C VAL A 126 1.93 0.83 3.16
N ARG A 127 1.26 1.93 2.80
CA ARG A 127 0.01 1.89 2.02
C ARG A 127 0.24 1.43 0.58
N LYS A 128 1.17 2.06 -0.15
CA LYS A 128 1.30 1.86 -1.61
C LYS A 128 2.14 0.65 -2.01
N VAL A 129 3.20 0.36 -1.25
CA VAL A 129 4.20 -0.67 -1.58
C VAL A 129 3.99 -1.94 -0.75
N CYS A 130 3.80 -1.81 0.56
CA CYS A 130 3.53 -2.97 1.43
C CYS A 130 2.09 -3.49 1.32
N ARG A 131 1.17 -2.73 0.68
CA ARG A 131 -0.26 -3.07 0.57
C ARG A 131 -0.90 -3.36 1.93
N LEU A 132 -0.50 -2.60 2.94
CA LEU A 132 -1.07 -2.66 4.28
C LEU A 132 -2.15 -1.60 4.44
N SER A 133 -3.14 -1.90 5.26
CA SER A 133 -4.28 -1.05 5.56
C SER A 133 -4.55 -1.04 7.05
N PHE A 134 -4.93 0.11 7.59
CA PHE A 134 -5.31 0.24 8.98
C PHE A 134 -6.81 -0.09 9.13
N LYS A 135 -7.13 -1.06 9.98
CA LYS A 135 -8.46 -1.67 10.11
C LYS A 135 -8.83 -1.81 11.58
N ARG A 136 -10.14 -1.85 11.87
CA ARG A 136 -10.64 -2.18 13.22
C ARG A 136 -10.26 -3.61 13.56
N ILE A 137 -9.61 -3.79 14.71
CA ILE A 137 -9.15 -5.07 15.20
C ILE A 137 -10.32 -5.87 15.68
N SER A 138 -10.30 -7.15 15.33
CA SER A 138 -11.28 -8.12 15.79
C SER A 138 -10.62 -9.05 16.79
N LEU A 139 -11.11 -8.96 18.02
CA LEU A 139 -10.61 -9.73 19.14
C LEU A 139 -11.23 -11.12 19.09
N VAL A 140 -10.38 -12.13 19.06
CA VAL A 140 -10.82 -13.52 19.19
C VAL A 140 -10.21 -14.09 20.47
N PRO A 141 -11.02 -14.51 21.45
CA PRO A 141 -10.49 -15.15 22.65
C PRO A 141 -9.76 -16.44 22.27
N SER A 142 -8.56 -16.66 22.81
CA SER A 142 -7.75 -17.85 22.52
C SER A 142 -8.49 -19.16 22.79
N ALA A 143 -9.30 -19.20 23.85
CA ALA A 143 -10.14 -20.35 24.19
C ALA A 143 -11.14 -20.73 23.07
N ARG A 144 -11.60 -19.77 22.25
CA ARG A 144 -12.55 -20.04 21.15
C ARG A 144 -11.89 -20.64 19.91
N VAL A 145 -10.57 -20.48 19.76
CA VAL A 145 -9.80 -20.91 18.57
C VAL A 145 -9.19 -22.29 18.75
N SER A 146 -9.26 -22.86 19.96
CA SER A 146 -8.73 -24.21 20.18
C SER A 146 -9.49 -25.22 19.32
N GLU A 147 -8.76 -26.15 18.69
CA GLU A 147 -9.33 -27.17 17.81
C GLU A 147 -10.37 -28.02 18.54
N LYS A 148 -10.11 -28.33 19.81
CA LYS A 148 -11.05 -28.98 20.73
C LYS A 148 -12.38 -28.22 20.82
N THR A 149 -12.35 -26.92 21.10
CA THR A 149 -13.56 -26.09 21.24
C THR A 149 -14.31 -25.93 19.92
N ILE A 150 -13.60 -25.88 18.78
CA ILE A 150 -14.23 -25.83 17.46
C ILE A 150 -15.01 -27.13 17.20
N ASN A 151 -14.41 -28.28 17.48
CA ASN A 151 -15.03 -29.58 17.30
C ASN A 151 -16.22 -29.81 18.26
N GLU A 152 -16.07 -29.45 19.53
CA GLU A 152 -17.16 -29.52 20.53
C GLU A 152 -18.39 -28.71 20.10
N ARG A 153 -18.18 -27.51 19.57
CA ARG A 153 -19.28 -26.67 19.06
C ARG A 153 -19.96 -27.26 17.84
N LEU A 154 -19.19 -27.86 16.94
CA LEU A 154 -19.71 -28.51 15.75
C LEU A 154 -20.58 -29.72 16.11
N GLU A 155 -20.11 -30.58 17.01
CA GLU A 155 -20.87 -31.74 17.48
C GLU A 155 -22.10 -31.35 18.29
N TRP A 156 -22.00 -30.33 19.15
CA TRP A 156 -23.16 -29.77 19.83
C TRP A 156 -24.20 -29.25 18.82
N ALA A 157 -23.78 -28.49 17.81
CA ALA A 157 -24.68 -27.95 16.82
C ALA A 157 -25.36 -29.05 15.99
N LYS A 158 -24.65 -30.12 15.61
CA LYS A 158 -25.24 -31.27 14.91
C LYS A 158 -26.29 -31.97 15.76
N THR A 159 -25.98 -32.22 17.04
CA THR A 159 -26.85 -32.95 17.96
C THR A 159 -28.14 -32.19 18.26
N TRP A 160 -28.04 -30.89 18.56
CA TRP A 160 -29.16 -30.13 19.11
C TRP A 160 -29.98 -29.37 18.07
N LYS A 161 -29.42 -29.03 16.91
CA LYS A 161 -30.15 -28.32 15.84
C LYS A 161 -31.43 -29.01 15.37
N PRO A 162 -31.53 -30.35 15.24
CA PRO A 162 -32.79 -31.00 14.87
C PRO A 162 -33.77 -31.15 16.04
N ILE A 163 -33.33 -30.99 17.29
CA ILE A 163 -34.11 -31.26 18.50
C ILE A 163 -34.73 -29.98 19.08
N LEU A 164 -33.98 -28.87 19.06
CA LEU A 164 -34.40 -27.62 19.70
C LEU A 164 -35.15 -26.70 18.72
N ASP A 165 -36.37 -26.32 19.09
CA ASP A 165 -37.06 -25.18 18.47
C ASP A 165 -36.72 -23.89 19.23
N PHE A 166 -35.68 -23.20 18.76
CA PHE A 166 -35.19 -21.94 19.32
C PHE A 166 -36.25 -20.81 19.31
N SER A 167 -37.37 -20.97 18.57
CA SER A 167 -38.41 -19.95 18.46
C SER A 167 -39.49 -20.03 19.53
N LYS A 168 -39.66 -21.16 20.22
CA LYS A 168 -40.81 -21.37 21.13
C LYS A 168 -40.43 -21.67 22.57
N ASN A 169 -39.38 -22.46 22.81
CA ASN A 169 -39.13 -23.06 24.13
C ASN A 169 -37.73 -22.75 24.70
N CYS A 170 -37.10 -21.66 24.26
CA CYS A 170 -35.74 -21.30 24.69
C CYS A 170 -35.68 -19.92 25.33
N VAL A 171 -35.04 -19.85 26.49
CA VAL A 171 -34.55 -18.63 27.11
C VAL A 171 -33.03 -18.67 27.03
N PHE A 172 -32.42 -17.66 26.42
CA PHE A 172 -30.98 -17.52 26.31
C PHE A 172 -30.49 -16.61 27.42
N ILE A 173 -29.63 -17.14 28.28
CA ILE A 173 -28.97 -16.39 29.34
C ILE A 173 -27.52 -16.17 28.89
N ASP A 174 -27.07 -14.93 28.91
CA ASP A 174 -25.69 -14.60 28.60
C ASP A 174 -25.16 -13.51 29.54
N GLU A 175 -23.84 -13.56 29.76
CA GLU A 175 -23.11 -12.57 30.53
C GLU A 175 -22.30 -11.69 29.58
N ALA A 176 -22.66 -10.42 29.49
CA ALA A 176 -21.93 -9.43 28.70
C ALA A 176 -20.88 -8.72 29.58
N GLY A 177 -19.62 -9.12 29.43
CA GLY A 177 -18.49 -8.47 30.10
C GLY A 177 -17.98 -7.25 29.32
N PHE A 178 -17.98 -6.07 29.95
CA PHE A 178 -17.35 -4.85 29.46
C PHE A 178 -15.99 -4.68 30.12
N ASN A 179 -14.93 -4.73 29.30
CA ASN A 179 -13.58 -4.45 29.78
C ASN A 179 -13.35 -2.94 29.83
N ILE A 180 -13.08 -2.41 31.02
CA ILE A 180 -12.82 -0.97 31.22
C ILE A 180 -11.41 -0.58 30.74
N GLY A 181 -10.51 -1.55 30.57
CA GLY A 181 -9.16 -1.30 30.09
C GLY A 181 -9.16 -0.77 28.65
N MET A 182 -8.64 0.43 28.46
CA MET A 182 -8.46 1.00 27.12
C MET A 182 -7.49 0.14 26.30
N ARG A 183 -7.91 -0.22 25.08
CA ARG A 183 -7.07 -0.94 24.11
C ARG A 183 -7.12 -0.20 22.80
N ARG A 184 -6.08 -0.38 21.98
CA ARG A 184 -6.12 0.08 20.60
C ARG A 184 -7.19 -0.68 19.83
N GLU A 185 -8.13 0.07 19.26
CA GLU A 185 -9.21 -0.49 18.46
C GLU A 185 -8.79 -0.79 17.02
N GLY A 186 -7.69 -0.21 16.54
CA GLY A 186 -7.21 -0.33 15.18
C GLY A 186 -5.81 -0.92 15.06
N GLY A 187 -5.54 -1.56 13.93
CA GLY A 187 -4.28 -2.20 13.63
C GLY A 187 -4.05 -2.37 12.12
N TRP A 188 -2.81 -2.69 11.76
CA TRP A 188 -2.38 -2.91 10.39
C TRP A 188 -2.62 -4.36 9.97
N SER A 189 -3.14 -4.52 8.74
CA SER A 189 -3.30 -5.82 8.09
C SER A 189 -3.19 -5.65 6.59
N ILE A 190 -2.85 -6.74 5.89
CA ILE A 190 -2.79 -6.78 4.43
C ILE A 190 -4.15 -6.36 3.85
N GLU A 191 -4.12 -5.64 2.73
CA GLU A 191 -5.34 -5.29 1.99
C GLU A 191 -6.15 -6.56 1.67
N GLY A 192 -7.48 -6.48 1.82
CA GLY A 192 -8.36 -7.66 1.74
C GLY A 192 -8.45 -8.56 2.98
N GLN A 193 -7.49 -8.51 3.92
CA GLN A 193 -7.52 -9.36 5.12
C GLN A 193 -8.07 -8.65 6.36
N ARG A 194 -8.67 -9.40 7.31
CA ARG A 194 -9.15 -8.83 8.58
C ARG A 194 -7.97 -8.70 9.56
N ALA A 195 -7.89 -7.58 10.28
CA ALA A 195 -6.96 -7.45 11.40
C ALA A 195 -7.51 -8.26 12.59
N ILE A 196 -6.93 -9.43 12.85
CA ILE A 196 -7.32 -10.32 13.94
C ILE A 196 -6.26 -10.22 15.03
N LYS A 197 -6.70 -10.12 16.28
CA LYS A 197 -5.82 -10.21 17.45
C LYS A 197 -6.35 -11.27 18.39
N ILE A 198 -5.56 -12.33 18.57
CA ILE A 198 -5.85 -13.34 19.58
C ILE A 198 -5.50 -12.74 20.93
N VAL A 199 -6.46 -12.77 21.85
CA VAL A 199 -6.26 -12.26 23.21
C VAL A 199 -6.49 -13.37 24.22
N PRO A 200 -5.67 -13.45 25.29
CA PRO A 200 -6.00 -14.29 26.43
C PRO A 200 -7.29 -13.77 27.08
N VAL A 201 -8.03 -14.68 27.72
CA VAL A 201 -9.23 -14.33 28.48
C VAL A 201 -8.84 -13.38 29.61
N THR A 202 -9.44 -12.19 29.65
CA THR A 202 -8.87 -11.02 30.33
C THR A 202 -8.92 -11.08 31.87
N ARG A 203 -7.85 -10.62 32.54
CA ARG A 203 -7.74 -10.31 33.99
C ARG A 203 -7.76 -8.79 34.30
N GLY A 204 -8.58 -8.01 33.60
CA GLY A 204 -8.78 -6.57 33.86
C GLY A 204 -10.06 -6.35 34.66
N ILE A 205 -10.25 -5.14 35.20
CA ILE A 205 -11.54 -4.77 35.82
C ILE A 205 -12.62 -4.87 34.72
N ASN A 206 -13.47 -5.88 34.85
CA ASN A 206 -14.61 -6.12 33.98
C ASN A 206 -15.87 -5.80 34.77
N ILE A 207 -16.76 -5.00 34.19
CA ILE A 207 -18.14 -4.92 34.64
C ILE A 207 -18.93 -5.89 33.78
N SER A 208 -19.63 -6.84 34.37
CA SER A 208 -20.51 -7.73 33.64
C SER A 208 -21.98 -7.43 33.88
N PHE A 209 -22.77 -7.59 32.84
CA PHE A 209 -24.22 -7.54 32.89
C PHE A 209 -24.76 -8.93 32.54
N LEU A 210 -25.64 -9.46 33.38
CA LEU A 210 -26.36 -10.70 33.10
C LEU A 210 -27.71 -10.37 32.47
N GLY A 211 -27.98 -10.94 31.30
CA GLY A 211 -29.23 -10.76 30.59
C GLY A 211 -29.87 -12.09 30.22
N ALA A 212 -31.19 -12.08 30.11
CA ALA A 212 -31.95 -13.19 29.54
C ALA A 212 -32.88 -12.69 28.44
N ILE A 213 -32.93 -13.40 27.32
CA ILE A 213 -33.79 -13.09 26.18
C ILE A 213 -34.48 -14.35 25.66
N CYS A 214 -35.74 -14.22 25.25
CA CYS A 214 -36.50 -15.26 24.57
C CYS A 214 -37.10 -14.73 23.27
N SER A 215 -37.81 -15.57 22.52
CA SER A 215 -38.47 -15.15 21.27
C SER A 215 -39.51 -14.03 21.43
N LYS A 216 -40.02 -13.81 22.66
CA LYS A 216 -40.96 -12.74 23.00
C LYS A 216 -40.27 -11.43 23.40
N GLY A 217 -38.94 -11.42 23.57
CA GLY A 217 -38.17 -10.26 24.00
C GLY A 217 -37.35 -10.50 25.28
N PRO A 218 -36.77 -9.42 25.85
CA PRO A 218 -35.97 -9.50 27.06
C PRO A 218 -36.80 -9.89 28.28
N CYS A 219 -36.28 -10.79 29.11
CA CYS A 219 -36.93 -11.21 30.34
C CYS A 219 -36.70 -10.16 31.43
N GLN A 220 -37.76 -9.74 32.13
CA GLN A 220 -37.66 -8.86 33.28
C GLN A 220 -37.55 -9.69 34.56
N PHE A 221 -36.52 -9.44 35.36
CA PHE A 221 -36.38 -10.03 36.68
C PHE A 221 -36.91 -9.01 37.70
N THR A 222 -38.09 -9.24 38.25
CA THR A 222 -38.60 -8.49 39.40
C THR A 222 -38.12 -9.19 40.67
N SER A 223 -37.31 -8.51 41.47
CA SER A 223 -36.85 -8.94 42.80
C SER A 223 -37.95 -8.83 43.84
#